data_AF-A0A964LRD0-F1
#
_entry.id   AF-A0A964LRD0-F1
#
_cell.length_a   1.000
_cell.length_b   1.000
_cell.length_c   1.000
_cell.angle_alpha   90.00
_cell.angle_beta   90.00
_cell.angle_gamma   90.00
#
_symmetry.space_group_name_H-M   'P 1'
#
loop_
_entity.id
_entity.type
_entity.pdbx_description
1 polymer ?
#
loop_
_entity_poly.entity_id
_entity_poly.type
_entity_poly.pdbx_seq_one_letter_code
_entity_poly.pdbx_strand_id
1 'polypeptide(L)'
;MVASSLGVEDEFPLVKPAPGDFRLNWLWKSRYLYQNMKDMEGLVRASALEYVIFRPPFLVEEPARKNFKLSVNTTSPKGTMLSYADFGAFVLEQARSSKYLGAAVGMYTGQQLQFGKNADFEKLAKEAKEQFDRANAQ
;
A
#
# COMPACT_ATOMS: atom_id res chain seq x y z
N MET A 1 14.27 -10.72 5.45
CA MET A 1 13.59 -9.47 5.91
C MET A 1 12.37 -9.24 5.03
N VAL A 2 11.25 -8.83 5.63
CA VAL A 2 10.02 -8.51 4.91
C VAL A 2 9.72 -7.03 5.11
N ALA A 3 9.49 -6.31 4.02
CA ALA A 3 9.05 -4.93 4.04
C ALA A 3 7.77 -4.77 3.22
N SER A 4 6.84 -3.94 3.69
CA SER A 4 5.63 -3.58 2.95
C SER A 4 5.66 -2.09 2.64
N SER A 5 5.37 -1.75 1.39
CA SER A 5 5.33 -0.40 0.87
C SER A 5 4.05 -0.24 0.07
N LEU A 6 3.28 0.82 0.25
CA LEU A 6 2.09 1.11 -0.59
C LEU A 6 2.50 1.61 -1.99
N GLY A 7 3.60 1.06 -2.55
CA GLY A 7 4.27 1.45 -3.79
C GLY A 7 3.47 1.18 -5.07
N VAL A 8 2.14 1.08 -4.97
CA VAL A 8 1.25 1.23 -6.13
C VAL A 8 1.19 2.71 -6.56
N GLU A 9 1.30 3.64 -5.61
CA GLU A 9 1.36 5.07 -5.90
C GLU A 9 2.83 5.52 -5.83
N ASP A 10 3.55 5.31 -6.93
CA ASP A 10 4.96 5.70 -7.14
C ASP A 10 5.13 7.11 -7.73
N GLU A 11 4.01 7.76 -8.06
CA GLU A 11 3.91 9.11 -8.59
C GLU A 11 2.99 9.94 -7.71
N PHE A 12 3.46 11.11 -7.29
CA PHE A 12 2.69 12.02 -6.44
C PHE A 12 2.96 13.47 -6.84
N PRO A 13 1.95 14.35 -6.75
CA PRO A 13 2.10 15.75 -7.11
C PRO A 13 3.05 16.48 -6.16
N LEU A 14 4.03 17.18 -6.71
CA LEU A 14 4.96 18.04 -5.94
C LEU A 14 4.31 19.39 -5.57
N VAL A 15 3.42 19.87 -6.45
CA VAL A 15 2.67 21.11 -6.25
C VAL A 15 1.30 20.79 -5.67
N LYS A 16 0.81 21.64 -4.77
CA LYS A 16 -0.52 21.48 -4.19
C LYS A 16 -1.59 21.56 -5.30
N PRO A 17 -2.42 20.52 -5.47
CA PRO A 17 -3.44 20.52 -6.52
C PRO A 17 -4.57 21.50 -6.20
N ALA A 18 -5.33 21.87 -7.24
CA ALA A 18 -6.51 22.72 -7.09
C ALA A 18 -7.57 22.05 -6.19
N PRO A 19 -8.41 22.83 -5.48
CA PRO A 19 -9.55 22.29 -4.76
C PRO A 19 -10.49 21.55 -5.73
N GLY A 20 -10.86 20.30 -5.42
CA GLY A 20 -11.81 19.52 -6.22
C GLY A 20 -11.32 18.13 -6.61
N ASP A 21 -10.01 17.91 -6.78
CA ASP A 21 -9.46 16.57 -6.99
C ASP A 21 -9.03 15.95 -5.66
N PHE A 22 -9.92 15.13 -5.11
CA PHE A 22 -9.72 14.50 -3.79
C PHE A 22 -8.52 13.54 -3.79
N ARG A 23 -8.36 12.72 -4.84
CA ARG A 23 -7.26 11.74 -4.93
C ARG A 23 -5.92 12.46 -4.99
N LEU A 24 -5.80 13.48 -5.84
CA LEU A 24 -4.57 14.27 -5.91
C LEU A 24 -4.29 15.00 -4.60
N ASN A 25 -5.32 15.51 -3.92
CA ASN A 25 -5.14 16.14 -2.61
C ASN A 25 -4.67 15.15 -1.54
N TRP A 26 -5.19 13.92 -1.53
CA TRP A 26 -4.69 12.84 -0.67
C TRP A 26 -3.23 12.52 -0.97
N LEU A 27 -2.90 12.26 -2.25
CA LEU A 27 -1.53 11.94 -2.67
C LEU A 27 -0.56 13.08 -2.33
N TRP A 28 -0.97 14.33 -2.53
CA TRP A 28 -0.17 15.50 -2.15
C TRP A 28 0.07 15.55 -0.64
N LYS A 29 -0.96 15.37 0.19
CA LYS A 29 -0.82 15.36 1.66
C LYS A 29 0.08 14.21 2.14
N SER A 30 -0.03 13.05 1.50
CA SER A 30 0.71 11.83 1.83
C SER A 30 2.06 11.71 1.11
N ARG A 31 2.49 12.71 0.34
CA ARG A 31 3.70 12.63 -0.51
C ARG A 31 4.97 12.24 0.26
N TYR A 32 5.16 12.74 1.48
CA TYR A 32 6.32 12.40 2.29
C TYR A 32 6.27 10.96 2.79
N LEU A 33 5.07 10.42 3.06
CA LEU A 33 4.91 9.01 3.42
C LEU A 33 5.33 8.12 2.24
N TYR A 34 4.84 8.40 1.03
CA TYR A 34 5.21 7.64 -0.17
C TYR A 34 6.70 7.78 -0.52
N GLN A 35 7.27 8.98 -0.36
CA GLN A 35 8.70 9.19 -0.52
C GLN A 35 9.51 8.35 0.49
N ASN A 36 9.14 8.37 1.77
CA ASN A 36 9.81 7.57 2.80
C ASN A 36 9.71 6.06 2.50
N MET A 37 8.57 5.59 1.99
CA MET A 37 8.42 4.19 1.57
C MET A 37 9.36 3.84 0.41
N LYS A 38 9.49 4.72 -0.58
CA LYS A 38 10.42 4.55 -1.71
C LYS A 38 11.89 4.52 -1.23
N ASP A 39 12.25 5.41 -0.32
CA ASP A 39 13.60 5.46 0.24
C ASP A 39 13.91 4.20 1.07
N MET A 40 12.93 3.72 1.86
CA MET A 40 13.02 2.46 2.59
C MET A 40 13.23 1.27 1.65
N GLU A 41 12.51 1.19 0.52
CA GLU A 41 12.75 0.14 -0.46
C GLU A 41 14.18 0.19 -1.02
N GLY A 42 14.72 1.40 -1.26
CA GLY A 42 16.11 1.58 -1.67
C GLY A 42 17.10 1.04 -0.63
N LEU A 43 16.88 1.35 0.65
CA LEU A 43 17.69 0.84 1.76
C LEU A 43 17.63 -0.68 1.88
N VAL A 44 16.44 -1.28 1.75
CA VAL A 44 16.26 -2.74 1.80
C VAL A 44 16.98 -3.41 0.64
N ARG A 45 16.90 -2.85 -0.58
CA ARG A 45 17.61 -3.38 -1.76
C ARG A 45 19.12 -3.28 -1.64
N ALA A 46 19.61 -2.21 -1.03
CA ALA A 46 21.03 -1.99 -0.78
C ALA A 46 21.54 -2.78 0.44
N SER A 47 20.65 -3.32 1.26
CA SER A 47 21.02 -4.18 2.37
C SER A 47 21.57 -5.51 1.85
N ALA A 48 22.60 -6.05 2.50
CA ALA A 48 23.11 -7.40 2.22
C ALA A 48 22.15 -8.50 2.72
N LEU A 49 20.88 -8.17 3.00
CA LEU A 49 19.89 -9.07 3.53
C LEU A 49 19.11 -9.74 2.41
N GLU A 50 18.71 -10.98 2.66
CA GLU A 50 17.64 -11.61 1.91
C GLU A 50 16.33 -10.85 2.14
N TYR A 51 15.69 -10.38 1.06
CA TYR A 51 14.49 -9.56 1.16
C TYR A 51 13.36 -10.01 0.24
N VAL A 52 12.14 -9.68 0.65
CA VAL A 52 10.98 -9.58 -0.24
C VAL A 52 10.27 -8.26 0.09
N ILE A 53 10.01 -7.44 -0.93
CA ILE A 53 9.30 -6.18 -0.78
C ILE A 53 7.87 -6.38 -1.28
N PHE A 54 6.88 -6.24 -0.41
CA PHE A 54 5.47 -6.32 -0.79
C PHE A 54 4.92 -4.95 -1.14
N ARG A 55 4.19 -4.87 -2.26
CA ARG A 55 3.48 -3.66 -2.69
C ARG A 55 1.97 -3.91 -2.80
N PRO A 56 1.24 -4.00 -1.67
CA PRO A 56 -0.20 -4.17 -1.69
C PRO A 56 -0.90 -2.91 -2.21
N PRO A 57 -2.13 -3.06 -2.74
CA PRO A 57 -2.97 -1.92 -3.07
C PRO A 57 -3.70 -1.44 -1.79
N PHE A 58 -4.81 -0.70 -1.94
CA PHE A 58 -5.57 -0.27 -0.77
C PHE A 58 -6.13 -1.48 0.01
N LEU A 59 -5.83 -1.57 1.30
CA LEU A 59 -6.24 -2.71 2.13
C LEU A 59 -7.60 -2.45 2.78
N VAL A 60 -8.48 -3.45 2.71
CA VAL A 60 -9.84 -3.39 3.27
C VAL A 60 -10.10 -4.53 4.25
N GLU A 61 -10.96 -4.26 5.23
CA GLU A 61 -11.40 -5.24 6.23
C GLU A 61 -12.56 -6.07 5.65
N GLU A 62 -12.21 -7.11 4.89
CA GLU A 62 -13.16 -8.03 4.28
C GLU A 62 -12.65 -9.47 4.37
N PRO A 63 -13.53 -10.49 4.24
CA PRO A 63 -13.10 -11.88 4.12
C PRO A 63 -12.15 -12.10 2.93
N ALA A 64 -11.26 -13.07 3.04
CA ALA A 64 -10.34 -13.45 1.96
C ALA A 64 -11.11 -13.83 0.69
N ARG A 65 -10.80 -13.15 -0.43
CA ARG A 65 -11.43 -13.37 -1.74
C ARG A 65 -10.60 -14.31 -2.62
N LYS A 66 -9.31 -14.50 -2.32
CA LYS A 66 -8.37 -15.40 -3.02
C LYS A 66 -8.30 -15.21 -4.53
N ASN A 67 -8.53 -13.99 -5.00
CA ASN A 67 -8.61 -13.64 -6.43
C ASN A 67 -7.57 -12.58 -6.84
N PHE A 68 -6.53 -12.39 -6.02
CA PHE A 68 -5.46 -11.44 -6.32
C PHE A 68 -4.50 -11.98 -7.38
N LYS A 69 -3.85 -11.05 -8.07
CA LYS A 69 -2.79 -11.28 -9.05
C LYS A 69 -1.51 -10.60 -8.57
N LEU A 70 -0.38 -11.03 -9.12
CA LEU A 70 0.94 -10.55 -8.75
C LEU A 70 1.60 -9.83 -9.93
N SER A 71 2.31 -8.74 -9.61
CA SER A 71 3.26 -8.04 -10.48
C SER A 71 4.65 -8.15 -9.84
N VAL A 72 5.58 -8.87 -10.46
CA VAL A 72 6.92 -9.09 -9.90
C VAL A 72 7.92 -8.17 -10.60
N ASN A 73 8.65 -7.35 -9.82
CA ASN A 73 9.62 -6.36 -10.29
C ASN A 73 9.09 -5.41 -11.38
N THR A 74 7.78 -5.17 -11.37
CA THR A 74 7.08 -4.30 -12.32
C THR A 74 5.93 -3.58 -11.61
N THR A 75 5.32 -2.62 -12.30
CA THR A 75 4.22 -1.82 -11.77
C THR A 75 2.94 -2.66 -11.65
N SER A 76 2.17 -2.42 -10.58
CA SER A 76 0.82 -2.97 -10.41
C SER A 76 -0.23 -1.98 -10.92
N PRO A 77 -1.39 -2.45 -11.39
CA PRO A 77 -2.55 -1.58 -11.61
C PRO A 77 -2.88 -0.71 -10.40
N LYS A 78 -2.99 0.61 -10.63
CA LYS A 78 -3.31 1.60 -9.60
C LYS A 78 -4.79 1.58 -9.23
N GLY A 79 -5.13 2.07 -8.03
CA GLY A 79 -6.52 2.23 -7.59
C GLY A 79 -7.28 0.93 -7.32
N THR A 80 -6.61 -0.22 -7.22
CA THR A 80 -7.26 -1.48 -6.83
C THR A 80 -7.39 -1.60 -5.30
N MET A 81 -8.12 -2.61 -4.84
CA MET A 81 -8.26 -2.96 -3.42
C MET A 81 -7.94 -4.43 -3.17
N LEU A 82 -7.50 -4.77 -1.95
CA LEU A 82 -7.20 -6.12 -1.50
C LEU A 82 -7.64 -6.29 -0.04
N SER A 83 -8.12 -7.48 0.33
CA SER A 83 -8.47 -7.73 1.74
C SER A 83 -7.22 -7.88 2.61
N TYR A 84 -7.27 -7.43 3.86
CA TYR A 84 -6.21 -7.71 4.84
C TYR A 84 -5.97 -9.22 4.99
N ALA A 85 -7.03 -10.03 4.88
CA ALA A 85 -6.95 -11.48 5.00
C ALA A 85 -6.14 -12.12 3.85
N ASP A 86 -6.35 -11.69 2.60
CA ASP A 86 -5.57 -12.16 1.46
C ASP A 86 -4.10 -11.70 1.54
N PHE A 87 -3.87 -10.45 1.94
CA PHE A 87 -2.53 -9.93 2.13
C PHE A 87 -1.76 -10.71 3.21
N GLY A 88 -2.37 -10.91 4.38
CA GLY A 88 -1.76 -11.66 5.48
C GLY A 88 -1.47 -13.11 5.10
N ALA A 89 -2.40 -13.78 4.39
CA ALA A 89 -2.20 -15.13 3.91
C ALA A 89 -0.99 -15.23 2.96
N PHE A 90 -0.84 -14.28 2.03
CA PHE A 90 0.29 -14.24 1.12
C PHE A 90 1.62 -13.98 1.84
N VAL A 91 1.65 -13.06 2.80
CA VAL A 91 2.86 -12.80 3.61
C VAL A 91 3.30 -14.06 4.36
N LEU A 92 2.35 -14.80 4.95
CA LEU A 92 2.63 -16.06 5.64
C LEU A 92 3.12 -17.16 4.68
N GLU A 93 2.61 -17.21 3.46
CA GLU A 93 3.11 -18.11 2.41
C GLU A 93 4.57 -17.81 2.08
N GLN A 94 4.93 -16.54 1.92
CA GLN A 94 6.30 -16.13 1.61
C GLN A 94 7.27 -16.34 2.78
N ALA A 95 6.80 -16.30 4.02
CA ALA A 95 7.64 -16.67 5.17
C ALA A 95 8.13 -18.13 5.10
N ARG A 96 7.47 -18.98 4.30
CA ARG A 96 7.78 -20.40 4.12
C ARG A 96 8.38 -20.71 2.75
N SER A 97 8.57 -19.71 1.90
CA SER A 97 8.98 -19.88 0.51
C SER A 97 10.06 -18.89 0.11
N SER A 98 11.06 -19.35 -0.63
CA SER A 98 12.09 -18.51 -1.24
C SER A 98 11.73 -18.04 -2.66
N LYS A 99 10.48 -18.29 -3.13
CA LYS A 99 10.05 -18.06 -4.51
C LYS A 99 10.27 -16.62 -5.01
N TYR A 100 10.09 -15.62 -4.14
CA TYR A 100 10.24 -14.20 -4.49
C TYR A 100 11.41 -13.52 -3.79
N LEU A 101 12.41 -14.29 -3.35
CA LEU A 101 13.60 -13.74 -2.74
C LEU A 101 14.31 -12.75 -3.68
N GLY A 102 14.66 -11.58 -3.15
CA GLY A 102 15.27 -10.48 -3.91
C GLY A 102 14.30 -9.70 -4.81
N ALA A 103 12.99 -9.94 -4.72
CA ALA A 103 12.00 -9.31 -5.58
C ALA A 103 11.12 -8.28 -4.85
N ALA A 104 10.59 -7.32 -5.62
CA ALA A 104 9.41 -6.58 -5.25
C ALA A 104 8.16 -7.22 -5.86
N VAL A 105 7.17 -7.49 -5.03
CA VAL A 105 5.93 -8.19 -5.40
C VAL A 105 4.76 -7.25 -5.16
N GLY A 106 4.25 -6.69 -6.23
CA GLY A 106 2.98 -5.98 -6.25
C GLY A 106 1.81 -6.95 -6.23
N MET A 107 0.79 -6.61 -5.45
CA MET A 107 -0.47 -7.35 -5.40
C MET A 107 -1.59 -6.46 -5.94
N TYR A 108 -2.51 -7.03 -6.70
CA TYR A 108 -3.65 -6.30 -7.23
C TYR A 108 -4.84 -7.23 -7.48
N THR A 109 -6.03 -6.65 -7.56
CA THR A 109 -7.25 -7.37 -7.92
C THR A 109 -7.92 -6.71 -9.12
N GLY A 110 -8.97 -7.32 -9.65
CA GLY A 110 -9.84 -6.67 -10.62
C GLY A 110 -10.80 -5.65 -9.99
N GLN A 111 -10.82 -5.51 -8.66
CA GLN A 111 -11.73 -4.61 -7.96
C GLN A 111 -11.10 -3.23 -7.81
N GLN A 112 -11.79 -2.24 -8.36
CA GLN A 112 -11.41 -0.84 -8.23
C GLN A 112 -11.91 -0.27 -6.91
N LEU A 113 -11.05 0.53 -6.29
CA LEU A 113 -11.37 1.33 -5.12
C LEU A 113 -12.41 2.38 -5.49
N GLN A 114 -13.64 2.15 -5.05
CA GLN A 114 -14.73 3.12 -5.17
C GLN A 114 -14.97 3.75 -3.81
N PHE A 115 -14.30 4.88 -3.65
CA PHE A 115 -14.50 5.89 -2.63
C PHE A 115 -15.99 6.21 -2.39
N GLY A 116 -16.48 5.93 -1.17
CA GLY A 116 -17.90 6.09 -0.79
C GLY A 116 -18.84 4.92 -1.12
N LYS A 117 -18.35 3.87 -1.78
CA LYS A 117 -19.09 2.62 -2.02
C LYS A 117 -18.46 1.42 -1.33
N ASN A 118 -17.16 1.23 -1.55
CA ASN A 118 -16.40 0.06 -1.09
C ASN A 118 -15.22 0.43 -0.18
N ALA A 119 -15.04 1.74 0.07
CA ALA A 119 -14.15 2.28 1.08
C ALA A 119 -14.87 3.45 1.75
N ASP A 120 -15.18 3.30 3.03
CA ASP A 120 -15.94 4.28 3.80
C ASP A 120 -15.00 5.39 4.29
N PHE A 121 -15.15 6.56 3.69
CA PHE A 121 -14.34 7.74 3.96
C PHE A 121 -14.53 8.31 5.35
N GLU A 122 -15.75 8.29 5.87
CA GLU A 122 -16.01 8.87 7.18
C GLU A 122 -15.32 8.03 8.24
N LYS A 123 -15.40 6.70 8.08
CA LYS A 123 -14.66 5.76 8.93
C LYS A 123 -13.15 5.98 8.83
N LEU A 124 -12.58 5.98 7.62
CA LEU A 124 -11.12 6.14 7.42
C LEU A 124 -10.59 7.50 7.88
N ALA A 125 -11.29 8.60 7.61
CA ALA A 125 -10.87 9.94 8.02
C ALA A 125 -11.00 10.13 9.53
N LYS A 126 -12.04 9.55 10.15
CA LYS A 126 -12.22 9.53 11.60
C LYS A 126 -11.12 8.72 12.28
N GLU A 127 -10.83 7.53 11.78
CA GLU A 127 -9.75 6.67 12.30
C GLU A 127 -8.37 7.34 12.16
N ALA A 128 -8.09 7.96 11.01
CA ALA A 128 -6.84 8.70 10.80
C ALA A 128 -6.71 9.92 11.74
N LYS A 129 -7.81 10.65 11.96
CA LYS A 129 -7.85 11.77 12.91
C LYS A 129 -7.65 11.28 14.34
N GLU A 130 -8.34 10.22 14.74
CA GLU A 130 -8.19 9.62 16.08
C GLU A 130 -6.79 9.04 16.33
N GLN A 131 -6.12 8.51 15.30
CA GLN A 131 -4.71 8.08 15.41
C GLN A 131 -3.77 9.28 15.53
N PHE A 132 -3.99 10.33 14.74
CA PHE A 132 -3.19 11.55 14.80
C PHE A 132 -3.32 12.25 16.16
N ASP A 133 -4.55 12.36 16.67
CA ASP A 133 -4.82 12.97 17.98
C ASP A 133 -4.20 12.14 19.11
N ARG A 134 -4.24 10.80 19.03
CA ARG A 134 -3.56 9.90 19.98
C ARG A 134 -2.04 10.02 19.95
N ALA A 135 -1.46 10.17 18.76
CA ALA A 135 0.00 10.29 18.60
C ALA A 135 0.56 11.63 19.10
N ASN A 136 -0.27 12.68 19.14
CA ASN A 136 0.10 14.02 19.61
C ASN A 136 -0.41 14.36 21.02
N ALA A 137 -1.07 13.42 21.70
CA ALA A 137 -1.50 13.54 23.09
C ALA A 137 -0.47 12.98 24.10
N GLN A 138 0.71 12.60 23.63
CA GLN A 138 1.91 12.25 24.43
C GLN A 138 2.96 13.34 24.29
#